data_AF-A0A9P5TRV3-F1
#
_entry.id   AF-A0A9P5TRV3-F1
#
_cell.length_a   1.000
_cell.length_b   1.000
_cell.length_c   1.000
_cell.angle_alpha   90.00
_cell.angle_beta   90.00
_cell.angle_gamma   90.00
#
_symmetry.space_group_name_H-M   'P 1'
#
loop_
_entity.id
_entity.type
_entity.pdbx_description
1 polymer ?
#
loop_
_entity_poly.entity_id
_entity_poly.type
_entity_poly.pdbx_seq_one_letter_code
_entity_poly.pdbx_strand_id
1 'polypeptide(L)'
;MPDFLANFNCLDELTQIIYQSIYKFVILSTVSDSAWNIYVGLSGSQGRWWHGAWTKDDIYRIFGPKVSDMLLEAAAEKMADAFIQGEMCISDWSTEKDRKIKLTLGPAAKRPMHVNLLEMSPEDAAAHATSVFIDIALQAQSRKCRLYPSSTDYSSTFQTSRVTLLPKRKEPELGLDDADFSKETKAKASVFTIPESSISTDVQAARDEINSLKSQLENVKRKGTPAKGPVAPPIARPHKGASLANPNKKARKYQAIEFESDDE
;
A
#
# COMPACT_ATOMS: atom_id res chain seq x y z
N MET A 1 5.16 -7.50 -33.85
CA MET A 1 3.84 -7.91 -33.29
C MET A 1 3.18 -6.65 -32.80
N PRO A 2 1.89 -6.40 -33.08
CA PRO A 2 1.19 -5.25 -32.51
C PRO A 2 1.25 -5.33 -30.99
N ASP A 3 1.59 -4.19 -30.37
CA ASP A 3 1.66 -4.05 -28.92
C ASP A 3 0.25 -4.09 -28.35
N PHE A 4 -0.15 -5.25 -27.84
CA PHE A 4 -1.48 -5.49 -27.31
C PHE A 4 -1.79 -4.61 -26.08
N LEU A 5 -0.73 -4.15 -25.38
CA LEU A 5 -0.85 -3.32 -24.20
C LEU A 5 -0.78 -1.83 -24.51
N ALA A 6 -0.63 -1.43 -25.78
CA ALA A 6 -0.68 -0.03 -26.18
C ALA A 6 -1.97 0.67 -25.73
N ASN A 7 -3.10 -0.04 -25.73
CA ASN A 7 -4.40 0.47 -25.25
C ASN A 7 -4.41 0.76 -23.74
N PHE A 8 -3.45 0.20 -22.97
CA PHE A 8 -3.35 0.33 -21.52
C PHE A 8 -2.32 1.38 -21.10
N ASN A 9 -1.63 2.05 -22.03
CA ASN A 9 -0.59 3.05 -21.71
C ASN A 9 -1.10 4.21 -20.84
N CYS A 10 -2.41 4.50 -20.86
CA CYS A 10 -3.00 5.49 -19.95
C CYS A 10 -2.96 5.08 -18.46
N LEU A 11 -2.65 3.81 -18.18
CA LEU A 11 -2.46 3.28 -16.84
C LEU A 11 -0.98 3.28 -16.41
N ASP A 12 -0.07 3.70 -17.28
CA ASP A 12 1.34 3.74 -16.93
C ASP A 12 1.67 4.92 -16.00
N GLU A 13 2.69 4.72 -15.17
CA GLU A 13 3.19 5.69 -14.19
C GLU A 13 2.13 6.31 -13.23
N LEU A 14 0.97 5.65 -13.03
CA LEU A 14 -0.03 6.15 -12.10
C LEU A 14 0.34 5.81 -10.66
N THR A 15 0.33 6.81 -9.79
CA THR A 15 0.55 6.66 -8.34
C THR A 15 -0.63 7.25 -7.60
N GLN A 16 -1.21 6.49 -6.67
CA GLN A 16 -2.32 6.96 -5.85
C GLN A 16 -2.19 6.47 -4.40
N ILE A 17 -2.77 7.23 -3.48
CA ILE A 17 -2.89 6.84 -2.08
C ILE A 17 -4.36 6.62 -1.74
N ILE A 18 -4.67 5.52 -1.05
CA ILE A 18 -5.99 5.31 -0.48
C ILE A 18 -5.94 5.06 1.03
N TYR A 19 -7.03 5.46 1.67
CA TYR A 19 -7.23 5.31 3.11
C TYR A 19 -8.39 4.34 3.33
N GLN A 20 -8.14 3.28 4.07
CA GLN A 20 -9.17 2.33 4.47
C GLN A 20 -9.10 2.10 5.97
N SER A 21 -10.03 2.70 6.71
CA SER A 21 -9.98 2.76 8.18
C SER A 21 -8.66 3.39 8.64
N ILE A 22 -7.87 2.69 9.43
CA ILE A 22 -6.56 3.12 9.95
C ILE A 22 -5.40 2.84 8.98
N TYR A 23 -5.65 2.15 7.87
CA TYR A 23 -4.61 1.74 6.94
C TYR A 23 -4.47 2.75 5.79
N LYS A 24 -3.22 3.06 5.46
CA LYS A 24 -2.86 3.88 4.30
C LYS A 24 -2.10 3.01 3.31
N PHE A 25 -2.61 2.92 2.10
CA PHE A 25 -1.99 2.17 1.02
C PHE A 25 -1.49 3.13 -0.04
N VAL A 26 -0.28 2.87 -0.55
CA VAL A 26 0.21 3.43 -1.82
C VAL A 26 -0.03 2.41 -2.91
N ILE A 27 -0.54 2.84 -4.05
CA ILE A 27 -0.86 1.99 -5.19
C ILE A 27 -0.12 2.58 -6.38
N LEU A 28 0.69 1.74 -7.03
CA LEU A 28 1.48 2.08 -8.20
C LEU A 28 1.02 1.24 -9.36
N SER A 29 0.89 1.86 -10.52
CA SER A 29 0.50 1.25 -11.77
C SER A 29 1.60 1.49 -12.79
N THR A 30 2.03 0.43 -13.45
CA THR A 30 3.06 0.47 -14.49
C THR A 30 2.70 -0.46 -15.62
N VAL A 31 2.97 -0.09 -16.86
CA VAL A 31 2.72 -0.91 -18.04
C VAL A 31 4.07 -1.32 -18.61
N SER A 32 4.27 -2.63 -18.78
CA SER A 32 5.41 -3.17 -19.51
C SER A 32 4.95 -3.78 -20.82
N ASP A 33 5.91 -4.16 -21.67
CA ASP A 33 5.65 -4.81 -22.97
C ASP A 33 4.79 -6.09 -22.88
N SER A 34 4.66 -6.67 -21.69
CA SER A 34 4.03 -7.99 -21.49
C SER A 34 2.88 -7.99 -20.49
N ALA A 35 2.82 -7.02 -19.58
CA ALA A 35 1.75 -6.95 -18.60
C ALA A 35 1.50 -5.52 -18.11
N TRP A 36 0.26 -5.29 -17.71
CA TRP A 36 -0.06 -4.19 -16.80
C TRP A 36 0.19 -4.66 -15.37
N ASN A 37 1.08 -3.98 -14.64
CA ASN A 37 1.51 -4.32 -13.29
C ASN A 37 0.94 -3.33 -12.28
N ILE A 38 0.49 -3.87 -11.16
CA ILE A 38 0.00 -3.13 -10.01
C ILE A 38 0.81 -3.53 -8.78
N TYR A 39 1.32 -2.53 -8.08
CA TYR A 39 1.98 -2.69 -6.80
C TYR A 39 1.18 -1.97 -5.73
N VAL A 40 1.03 -2.61 -4.57
CA VAL A 40 0.36 -2.02 -3.42
C VAL A 40 1.32 -2.10 -2.24
N GLY A 41 1.68 -0.95 -1.68
CA GLY A 41 2.48 -0.85 -0.46
C GLY A 41 1.61 -0.45 0.72
N LEU A 42 1.74 -1.14 1.85
CA LEU A 42 1.10 -0.72 3.10
C LEU A 42 2.04 0.18 3.89
N SER A 43 1.55 1.35 4.29
CA SER A 43 2.24 2.22 5.24
C SER A 43 2.34 1.54 6.61
N GLY A 44 3.55 1.40 7.14
CA GLY A 44 3.79 0.88 8.48
C GLY A 44 5.21 0.33 8.64
N SER A 45 5.56 -0.08 9.86
CA SER A 45 6.88 -0.66 10.16
C SER A 45 7.14 -2.01 9.48
N GLN A 46 6.10 -2.66 8.98
CA GLN A 46 6.25 -3.98 8.35
C GLN A 46 6.72 -3.91 6.90
N GLY A 47 6.61 -2.74 6.23
CA GLY A 47 7.07 -2.57 4.85
C GLY A 47 6.49 -3.60 3.86
N ARG A 48 5.23 -4.00 4.05
CA ARG A 48 4.60 -5.06 3.23
C ARG A 48 4.15 -4.51 1.87
N TRP A 49 4.43 -5.28 0.84
CA TRP A 49 4.05 -4.99 -0.53
C TRP A 49 3.34 -6.18 -1.17
N TRP A 50 2.42 -5.89 -2.08
CA TRP A 50 1.79 -6.87 -2.95
C TRP A 50 1.98 -6.48 -4.40
N HIS A 51 2.08 -7.50 -5.26
CA HIS A 51 2.17 -7.37 -6.70
C HIS A 51 1.04 -8.15 -7.37
N GLY A 52 0.43 -7.55 -8.38
CA GLY A 52 -0.44 -8.23 -9.33
C GLY A 52 -0.13 -7.77 -10.73
N ALA A 53 -0.47 -8.63 -11.69
CA ALA A 53 -0.28 -8.32 -13.10
C ALA A 53 -1.47 -8.84 -13.91
N TRP A 54 -1.85 -8.10 -14.95
CA TRP A 54 -2.71 -8.58 -16.00
C TRP A 54 -1.88 -8.81 -17.26
N THR A 55 -1.76 -10.07 -17.62
CA THR A 55 -1.18 -10.48 -18.89
C THR A 55 -2.24 -10.40 -19.99
N LYS A 56 -1.81 -10.56 -21.24
CA LYS A 56 -2.69 -10.73 -22.39
C LYS A 56 -3.78 -11.80 -22.15
N ASP A 57 -3.44 -12.91 -21.51
CA ASP A 57 -4.38 -13.99 -21.24
C ASP A 57 -5.44 -13.60 -20.20
N ASP A 58 -5.07 -12.76 -19.22
CA ASP A 58 -6.02 -12.25 -18.24
C ASP A 58 -6.97 -11.24 -18.88
N ILE A 59 -6.47 -10.35 -19.73
CA ILE A 59 -7.30 -9.40 -20.50
C ILE A 59 -8.28 -10.16 -21.38
N TYR A 60 -7.85 -11.21 -22.09
CA TYR A 60 -8.76 -12.05 -22.87
C TYR A 60 -9.77 -12.81 -22.02
N ARG A 61 -9.42 -13.19 -20.79
CA ARG A 61 -10.37 -13.82 -19.86
C ARG A 61 -11.45 -12.84 -19.41
N ILE A 62 -11.09 -11.57 -19.22
CA ILE A 62 -12.00 -10.53 -18.71
C ILE A 62 -12.88 -9.97 -19.83
N PHE A 63 -12.29 -9.64 -20.98
CA PHE A 63 -12.97 -8.95 -22.08
C PHE A 63 -13.36 -9.86 -23.25
N GLY A 64 -12.80 -11.07 -23.30
CA GLY A 64 -12.97 -12.02 -24.40
C GLY A 64 -11.90 -11.88 -25.48
N PRO A 65 -11.63 -12.94 -26.27
CA PRO A 65 -10.59 -12.95 -27.30
C PRO A 65 -10.92 -12.08 -28.53
N LYS A 66 -12.15 -11.56 -28.64
CA LYS A 66 -12.66 -10.78 -29.78
C LYS A 66 -13.05 -9.35 -29.41
N VAL A 67 -12.58 -8.85 -28.27
CA VAL A 67 -12.81 -7.46 -27.87
C VAL A 67 -12.13 -6.53 -28.89
N SER A 68 -12.82 -5.47 -29.31
CA SER A 68 -12.23 -4.46 -30.19
C SER A 68 -11.29 -3.54 -29.43
N ASP A 69 -10.28 -3.01 -30.12
CA ASP A 69 -9.31 -2.06 -29.53
C ASP A 69 -10.02 -0.86 -28.90
N MET A 70 -11.02 -0.30 -29.58
CA MET A 70 -11.84 0.81 -29.06
C MET A 70 -12.53 0.49 -27.71
N LEU A 71 -12.95 -0.77 -27.49
CA LEU A 71 -13.56 -1.17 -26.23
C LEU A 71 -12.51 -1.40 -25.13
N LEU A 72 -11.30 -1.85 -25.51
CA LEU A 72 -10.18 -1.98 -24.58
C LEU A 72 -9.67 -0.62 -24.13
N GLU A 73 -9.46 0.31 -25.06
CA GLU A 73 -9.04 1.69 -24.79
C GLU A 73 -10.05 2.38 -23.87
N ALA A 74 -11.35 2.36 -24.21
CA ALA A 74 -12.39 2.94 -23.35
C ALA A 74 -12.51 2.24 -21.97
N ALA A 75 -12.12 0.97 -21.85
CA ALA A 75 -12.06 0.29 -20.56
C ALA A 75 -10.82 0.70 -19.77
N ALA A 76 -9.66 0.84 -20.42
CA ALA A 76 -8.42 1.30 -19.82
C ALA A 76 -8.53 2.75 -19.33
N GLU A 77 -9.13 3.64 -20.12
CA GLU A 77 -9.44 5.01 -19.72
C GLU A 77 -10.33 5.04 -18.47
N LYS A 78 -11.40 4.24 -18.43
CA LYS A 78 -12.25 4.15 -17.22
C LYS A 78 -11.49 3.62 -16.01
N MET A 79 -10.55 2.70 -16.20
CA MET A 79 -9.69 2.21 -15.12
C MET A 79 -8.74 3.32 -14.65
N ALA A 80 -8.18 4.11 -15.57
CA ALA A 80 -7.31 5.24 -15.25
C ALA A 80 -8.09 6.34 -14.50
N ASP A 81 -9.31 6.66 -14.95
CA ASP A 81 -10.19 7.61 -14.28
C ASP A 81 -10.52 7.15 -12.85
N ALA A 82 -10.92 5.90 -12.67
CA ALA A 82 -11.16 5.33 -11.34
C ALA A 82 -9.89 5.37 -10.47
N PHE A 83 -8.72 5.19 -11.09
CA PHE A 83 -7.44 5.26 -10.39
C PHE A 83 -7.15 6.69 -9.89
N ILE A 84 -7.25 7.68 -10.78
CA ILE A 84 -7.00 9.09 -10.50
C ILE A 84 -7.99 9.64 -9.46
N GLN A 85 -9.26 9.25 -9.56
CA GLN A 85 -10.30 9.66 -8.61
C GLN A 85 -10.17 8.98 -7.24
N GLY A 86 -9.30 7.97 -7.12
CA GLY A 86 -9.15 7.18 -5.89
C GLY A 86 -10.34 6.27 -5.62
N GLU A 87 -11.13 5.93 -6.64
CA GLU A 87 -12.25 4.98 -6.55
C GLU A 87 -11.73 3.54 -6.54
N MET A 88 -11.01 3.19 -5.48
CA MET A 88 -10.40 1.89 -5.35
C MET A 88 -10.42 1.39 -3.91
N CYS A 89 -10.50 0.08 -3.75
CA CYS A 89 -10.51 -0.55 -2.43
C CYS A 89 -9.69 -1.84 -2.40
N ILE A 90 -8.96 -2.05 -1.30
CA ILE A 90 -8.37 -3.34 -0.98
C ILE A 90 -9.42 -4.18 -0.26
N SER A 91 -9.57 -5.42 -0.71
CA SER A 91 -10.41 -6.44 -0.10
C SER A 91 -9.55 -7.63 0.35
N ASP A 92 -10.08 -8.40 1.30
CA ASP A 92 -9.47 -9.63 1.81
C ASP A 92 -8.11 -9.43 2.52
N TRP A 93 -7.80 -8.19 2.94
CA TRP A 93 -6.61 -7.85 3.71
C TRP A 93 -6.62 -8.46 5.12
N SER A 94 -5.49 -9.01 5.56
CA SER A 94 -5.28 -9.45 6.94
C SER A 94 -3.83 -9.24 7.43
N THR A 95 -3.64 -9.31 8.73
CA THR A 95 -2.31 -9.28 9.36
C THR A 95 -1.51 -10.57 9.16
N GLU A 96 -2.13 -11.62 8.59
CA GLU A 96 -1.46 -12.89 8.29
C GLU A 96 -0.60 -12.72 7.05
N LYS A 97 0.54 -13.43 7.03
CA LYS A 97 1.44 -13.47 5.88
C LYS A 97 0.84 -14.33 4.76
N ASP A 98 1.24 -14.04 3.53
CA ASP A 98 0.97 -14.80 2.31
C ASP A 98 -0.51 -14.85 1.91
N ARG A 99 -1.32 -13.97 2.49
CA ARG A 99 -2.74 -13.86 2.13
C ARG A 99 -2.86 -13.10 0.82
N LYS A 100 -3.55 -13.71 -0.14
CA LYS A 100 -3.93 -13.06 -1.39
C LYS A 100 -4.96 -11.99 -1.08
N ILE A 101 -4.64 -10.76 -1.48
CA ILE A 101 -5.57 -9.64 -1.40
C ILE A 101 -6.10 -9.30 -2.79
N LYS A 102 -7.11 -8.45 -2.84
CA LYS A 102 -7.73 -8.03 -4.09
C LYS A 102 -7.86 -6.52 -4.13
N LEU A 103 -7.25 -5.90 -5.13
CA LEU A 103 -7.55 -4.53 -5.50
C LEU A 103 -8.80 -4.51 -6.35
N THR A 104 -9.75 -3.66 -6.00
CA THR A 104 -10.95 -3.40 -6.80
C THR A 104 -10.95 -1.95 -7.24
N LEU A 105 -11.06 -1.72 -8.55
CA LEU A 105 -11.21 -0.42 -9.19
C LEU A 105 -12.68 -0.18 -9.55
N GLY A 106 -13.18 1.02 -9.25
CA GLY A 106 -14.58 1.40 -9.43
C GLY A 106 -15.54 0.49 -8.67
N PRO A 107 -15.44 0.37 -7.32
CA PRO A 107 -16.30 -0.54 -6.54
C PRO A 107 -17.81 -0.21 -6.67
N ALA A 108 -18.15 1.04 -6.98
CA ALA A 108 -19.53 1.48 -7.24
C ALA A 108 -19.97 1.31 -8.71
N ALA A 109 -19.04 0.95 -9.61
CA ALA A 109 -19.34 0.79 -11.02
C ALA A 109 -20.22 -0.45 -11.26
N LYS A 110 -20.97 -0.45 -12.37
CA LYS A 110 -21.77 -1.62 -12.79
C LYS A 110 -20.93 -2.89 -12.95
N ARG A 111 -19.66 -2.73 -13.31
CA ARG A 111 -18.70 -3.81 -13.47
C ARG A 111 -17.36 -3.41 -12.84
N PRO A 112 -17.20 -3.63 -11.52
CA PRO A 112 -15.93 -3.38 -10.85
C PRO A 112 -14.83 -4.24 -11.46
N MET A 113 -13.62 -3.69 -11.56
CA MET A 113 -12.46 -4.40 -12.08
C MET A 113 -11.62 -4.91 -10.91
N HIS A 114 -11.19 -6.17 -10.98
CA HIS A 114 -10.50 -6.83 -9.87
C HIS A 114 -9.11 -7.30 -10.27
N VAL A 115 -8.10 -6.86 -9.53
CA VAL A 115 -6.73 -7.34 -9.66
C VAL A 115 -6.38 -8.15 -8.42
N ASN A 116 -6.04 -9.42 -8.61
CA ASN A 116 -5.54 -10.26 -7.52
C ASN A 116 -4.09 -9.90 -7.26
N LEU A 117 -3.73 -9.74 -5.98
CA LEU A 117 -2.38 -9.36 -5.58
C LEU A 117 -1.78 -10.45 -4.68
N LEU A 118 -0.53 -10.79 -4.95
CA LEU A 118 0.29 -11.70 -4.17
C LEU A 118 1.26 -10.89 -3.30
N GLU A 119 1.45 -11.31 -2.05
CA GLU A 119 2.45 -10.69 -1.18
C GLU A 119 3.86 -10.94 -1.72
N MET A 120 4.67 -9.89 -1.71
CA MET A 120 6.07 -9.94 -2.11
C MET A 120 6.93 -10.40 -0.93
N SER A 121 8.07 -11.04 -1.23
CA SER A 121 9.07 -11.31 -0.21
C SER A 121 9.60 -9.97 0.37
N PRO A 122 10.05 -9.94 1.64
CA PRO A 122 10.65 -8.74 2.21
C PRO A 122 11.83 -8.20 1.38
N GLU A 123 12.61 -9.10 0.77
CA GLU A 123 13.75 -8.76 -0.08
C GLU A 123 13.28 -8.06 -1.36
N ASP A 124 12.30 -8.64 -2.06
CA ASP A 124 11.75 -8.06 -3.29
C ASP A 124 11.01 -6.74 -3.01
N ALA A 125 10.28 -6.68 -1.90
CA ALA A 125 9.57 -5.48 -1.46
C ALA A 125 10.55 -4.33 -1.16
N ALA A 126 11.65 -4.61 -0.46
CA ALA A 126 12.69 -3.62 -0.19
C ALA A 126 13.41 -3.16 -1.47
N ALA A 127 13.72 -4.09 -2.37
CA ALA A 127 14.32 -3.78 -3.66
C ALA A 127 13.38 -2.89 -4.51
N HIS A 128 12.10 -3.25 -4.59
CA HIS A 128 11.10 -2.48 -5.33
C HIS A 128 10.89 -1.09 -4.73
N ALA A 129 10.71 -0.98 -3.40
CA ALA A 129 10.56 0.31 -2.74
C ALA A 129 11.78 1.21 -2.97
N THR A 130 12.99 0.64 -2.93
CA THR A 130 14.23 1.38 -3.23
C THR A 130 14.26 1.88 -4.67
N SER A 131 13.85 1.06 -5.64
CA SER A 131 13.72 1.48 -7.04
C SER A 131 12.77 2.66 -7.19
N VAL A 132 11.58 2.57 -6.60
CA VAL A 132 10.58 3.65 -6.63
C VAL A 132 11.14 4.94 -6.01
N PHE A 133 11.86 4.84 -4.89
CA PHE A 133 12.52 6.01 -4.28
C PHE A 133 13.60 6.61 -5.17
N ILE A 134 14.37 5.79 -5.88
CA ILE A 134 15.37 6.28 -6.85
C ILE A 134 14.67 7.03 -7.97
N ASP A 135 13.59 6.48 -8.54
CA ASP A 135 12.85 7.12 -9.63
C ASP A 135 12.28 8.47 -9.20
N ILE A 136 11.66 8.53 -8.01
CA ILE A 136 11.19 9.77 -7.40
C ILE A 136 12.35 10.76 -7.18
N ALA A 137 13.51 10.28 -6.69
CA ALA A 137 14.66 11.13 -6.44
C ALA A 137 15.26 11.69 -7.75
N LEU A 138 15.31 10.90 -8.82
CA LEU A 138 15.75 11.34 -10.15
C LEU A 138 14.83 12.44 -10.68
N GLN A 139 13.50 12.28 -10.55
CA GLN A 139 12.56 13.34 -10.91
C GLN A 139 12.79 14.60 -10.06
N ALA A 140 13.05 14.45 -8.76
CA ALA A 140 13.34 15.55 -7.86
C ALA A 140 14.68 16.26 -8.15
N GLN A 141 15.69 15.59 -8.71
CA GLN A 141 16.98 16.22 -9.05
C GLN A 141 16.80 17.39 -10.03
N SER A 142 15.94 17.22 -11.04
CA SER A 142 15.58 18.30 -11.97
C SER A 142 14.96 19.53 -11.27
N ARG A 143 14.43 19.32 -10.07
CA ARG A 143 13.77 20.31 -9.21
C ARG A 143 14.64 20.71 -8.01
N LYS A 144 15.97 20.63 -8.13
CA LYS A 144 16.93 20.93 -7.04
C LYS A 144 16.70 20.08 -5.79
N CYS A 145 16.41 18.79 -5.99
CA CYS A 145 16.09 17.81 -4.95
C CYS A 145 14.83 18.15 -4.13
N ARG A 146 13.85 18.83 -4.73
CA ARG A 146 12.54 19.14 -4.12
C ARG A 146 11.43 18.43 -4.91
N LEU A 147 10.53 17.74 -4.22
CA LEU A 147 9.35 17.14 -4.87
C LEU A 147 8.42 18.22 -5.44
N TYR A 148 8.23 19.30 -4.68
CA TYR A 148 7.41 20.45 -5.04
C TYR A 148 8.25 21.73 -4.87
N PRO A 149 8.96 22.21 -5.90
CA PRO A 149 9.65 23.50 -5.83
C PRO A 149 8.63 24.62 -5.64
N SER A 150 8.94 25.61 -4.81
CA SER A 150 8.06 26.76 -4.64
C SER A 150 8.06 27.58 -5.92
N SER A 151 6.92 28.12 -6.34
CA SER A 151 6.82 28.94 -7.56
C SER A 151 7.76 30.15 -7.55
N THR A 152 8.20 30.57 -6.36
CA THR A 152 9.17 31.64 -6.12
C THR A 152 10.62 31.27 -6.50
N ASP A 153 10.96 29.99 -6.63
CA ASP A 153 12.35 29.54 -6.92
C ASP A 153 12.73 29.63 -8.42
N TYR A 154 11.77 29.94 -9.31
CA TYR A 154 11.99 30.07 -10.76
C TYR A 154 12.51 31.45 -11.18
N SER A 155 12.49 32.45 -10.29
CA SER A 155 12.99 33.80 -10.55
C SER A 155 14.42 34.01 -10.01
N SER A 156 15.35 33.17 -10.43
CA SER A 156 16.78 33.48 -10.26
C SER A 156 17.56 32.94 -11.44
N THR A 157 17.26 33.50 -12.61
CA THR A 157 18.20 33.46 -13.73
C THR A 157 19.30 34.45 -13.39
N PHE A 158 20.45 33.90 -13.04
CA PHE A 158 21.69 34.61 -12.76
C PHE A 158 21.97 35.70 -13.79
N GLN A 159 21.85 36.97 -13.38
CA GLN A 159 22.67 38.02 -13.97
C GLN A 159 24.12 37.68 -13.63
N THR A 160 24.87 37.29 -14.66
CA THR A 160 26.31 37.09 -14.61
C THR A 160 26.97 38.43 -14.27
N SER A 161 27.23 38.66 -12.99
CA SER A 161 28.12 39.74 -12.55
C SER A 161 29.51 39.46 -13.13
N ARG A 162 29.93 40.33 -14.04
CA ARG A 162 31.28 40.41 -14.59
C ARG A 162 32.29 40.39 -13.44
N VAL A 163 33.10 39.33 -13.38
CA VAL A 163 34.29 39.29 -12.53
C VAL A 163 35.34 40.22 -13.14
N THR A 164 35.65 41.29 -12.42
CA THR A 164 36.75 42.21 -12.71
C THR A 164 38.08 41.47 -12.53
N LEU A 165 38.86 41.43 -13.61
CA LEU A 165 40.25 40.97 -13.65
C LEU A 165 41.17 41.89 -12.84
N LEU A 166 42.00 41.33 -11.95
CA LEU A 166 43.28 41.90 -11.48
C LEU A 166 44.14 40.78 -10.84
N PRO A 167 45.47 40.94 -10.71
CA PRO A 167 46.42 40.11 -11.46
C PRO A 167 47.40 39.32 -10.57
N LYS A 168 47.90 38.22 -11.15
CA LYS A 168 49.29 37.73 -11.13
C LYS A 168 50.07 37.91 -9.82
N ARG A 169 50.18 36.84 -9.03
CA ARG A 169 51.28 36.67 -8.06
C ARG A 169 51.98 35.32 -8.27
N LYS A 170 53.30 35.42 -8.32
CA LYS A 170 54.30 34.45 -8.75
C LYS A 170 54.35 33.17 -7.90
N GLU A 171 54.59 32.06 -8.58
CA GLU A 171 55.20 30.83 -8.07
C GLU A 171 56.50 31.09 -7.31
N PRO A 172 56.84 30.15 -6.42
CA PRO A 172 58.17 29.55 -6.42
C PRO A 172 58.11 28.04 -6.62
N GLU A 173 58.78 27.58 -7.68
CA GLU A 173 59.27 26.21 -7.85
C GLU A 173 60.27 25.85 -6.74
N LEU A 174 60.04 24.72 -6.07
CA LEU A 174 61.01 23.81 -5.46
C LEU A 174 60.21 22.51 -5.22
N GLY A 175 60.60 21.29 -5.58
CA GLY A 175 61.81 20.69 -6.08
C GLY A 175 61.53 19.19 -5.98
N LEU A 176 61.91 18.42 -7.00
CA LEU A 176 61.79 16.98 -7.04
C LEU A 176 62.70 16.35 -5.98
N ASP A 177 62.20 15.34 -5.26
CA ASP A 177 63.04 14.24 -4.77
C ASP A 177 62.23 12.95 -4.65
N ASP A 178 62.76 11.93 -5.32
CA ASP A 178 62.39 10.51 -5.27
C ASP A 178 62.57 9.93 -3.87
N ALA A 179 61.59 9.12 -3.40
CA ALA A 179 61.87 7.97 -2.55
C ALA A 179 60.64 7.04 -2.45
N ASP A 180 60.77 5.92 -3.16
CA ASP A 180 60.38 4.57 -2.79
C ASP A 180 60.05 4.35 -1.29
N PHE A 181 58.84 3.90 -0.98
CA PHE A 181 58.59 3.03 0.17
C PHE A 181 57.27 2.26 0.04
N SER A 182 57.38 0.99 -0.31
CA SER A 182 56.38 -0.05 -0.04
C SER A 182 56.03 -0.07 1.45
N LYS A 183 54.73 -0.02 1.79
CA LYS A 183 54.23 -0.57 3.06
C LYS A 183 52.77 -1.01 2.97
N GLU A 184 52.67 -2.33 2.94
CA GLU A 184 51.55 -3.18 3.33
C GLU A 184 50.88 -2.68 4.64
N THR A 185 49.58 -2.39 4.59
CA THR A 185 48.76 -2.23 5.79
C THR A 185 47.56 -3.17 5.74
N LYS A 186 47.70 -4.29 6.46
CA LYS A 186 46.60 -5.13 6.96
C LYS A 186 45.73 -4.31 7.91
N ALA A 187 44.50 -4.01 7.53
CA ALA A 187 43.48 -3.51 8.45
C ALA A 187 42.71 -4.68 9.06
N LYS A 188 42.89 -4.84 10.38
CA LYS A 188 42.15 -5.76 11.25
C LYS A 188 40.68 -5.34 11.34
N ALA A 189 39.77 -6.26 11.07
CA ALA A 189 38.36 -6.13 11.44
C ALA A 189 38.24 -6.25 12.97
N SER A 190 37.82 -5.16 13.63
CA SER A 190 37.39 -5.18 15.03
C SER A 190 35.92 -5.60 15.08
N VAL A 191 35.66 -6.82 15.50
CA VAL A 191 34.34 -7.34 15.84
C VAL A 191 33.87 -6.65 17.12
N PHE A 192 32.76 -5.91 17.02
CA PHE A 192 32.07 -5.30 18.15
C PHE A 192 31.04 -6.30 18.68
N THR A 193 31.35 -6.98 19.78
CA THR A 193 30.43 -7.91 20.46
C THR A 193 29.57 -7.11 21.45
N ILE A 194 28.26 -7.05 21.20
CA ILE A 194 27.27 -6.46 22.12
C ILE A 194 26.76 -7.57 23.07
N PRO A 195 26.63 -7.35 24.39
CA PRO A 195 26.23 -8.39 25.34
C PRO A 195 24.75 -8.78 25.23
N GLU A 196 24.52 -10.07 25.02
CA GLU A 196 23.24 -10.75 24.84
C GLU A 196 22.62 -11.14 26.19
N SER A 197 22.33 -10.18 27.08
CA SER A 197 21.79 -10.51 28.41
C SER A 197 20.62 -9.67 28.91
N SER A 198 20.07 -8.75 28.11
CA SER A 198 18.92 -7.93 28.53
C SER A 198 17.62 -8.17 27.77
N ILE A 199 17.62 -8.98 26.69
CA ILE A 199 16.42 -9.23 25.87
C ILE A 199 15.61 -10.45 26.37
N SER A 200 16.22 -11.31 27.19
CA SER A 200 15.62 -12.59 27.60
C SER A 200 14.45 -12.44 28.59
N THR A 201 14.49 -11.45 29.48
CA THR A 201 13.48 -11.29 30.53
C THR A 201 12.13 -10.78 30.02
N ASP A 202 12.14 -9.88 29.03
CA ASP A 202 10.90 -9.27 28.51
C ASP A 202 10.12 -10.22 27.60
N VAL A 203 10.83 -11.09 26.87
CA VAL A 203 10.21 -12.12 26.01
C VAL A 203 9.54 -13.22 26.86
N GLN A 204 10.09 -13.51 28.04
CA GLN A 204 9.53 -14.52 28.93
C GLN A 204 8.27 -14.01 29.66
N ALA A 205 8.29 -12.75 30.13
CA ALA A 205 7.11 -12.12 30.74
C ALA A 205 5.92 -12.06 29.77
N ALA A 206 6.16 -11.73 28.50
CA ALA A 206 5.11 -11.71 27.47
C ALA A 206 4.53 -13.10 27.16
N ARG A 207 5.33 -14.17 27.26
CA ARG A 207 4.87 -15.55 27.05
C ARG A 207 3.97 -16.04 28.18
N ASP A 208 4.28 -15.67 29.42
CA ASP A 208 3.50 -16.07 30.58
C ASP A 208 2.13 -15.36 30.61
N GLU A 209 2.07 -14.10 30.18
CA GLU A 209 0.81 -13.35 30.05
C GLU A 209 -0.12 -13.94 28.97
N ILE A 210 0.43 -14.33 27.80
CA ILE A 210 -0.33 -14.99 26.73
C ILE A 210 -0.92 -16.34 27.19
N ASN A 211 -0.15 -17.11 27.96
CA ASN A 211 -0.63 -18.39 28.50
C ASN A 211 -1.74 -18.20 29.54
N SER A 212 -1.61 -17.20 30.42
CA SER A 212 -2.64 -16.84 31.40
C SER A 212 -3.97 -16.46 30.72
N LEU A 213 -3.93 -15.61 29.69
CA LEU A 213 -5.11 -15.17 28.96
C LEU A 213 -5.82 -16.32 28.21
N LYS A 214 -5.06 -17.27 27.65
CA LYS A 214 -5.64 -18.46 27.00
C LYS A 214 -6.42 -19.34 27.97
N SER A 215 -5.90 -19.56 29.19
CA SER A 215 -6.60 -20.36 30.21
C SER A 215 -7.90 -19.70 30.70
N GLN A 216 -7.97 -18.36 30.75
CA GLN A 216 -9.20 -17.66 31.11
C GLN A 216 -10.29 -17.83 30.04
N LEU A 217 -9.93 -17.79 28.75
CA LEU A 217 -10.88 -17.93 27.65
C LEU A 217 -11.52 -19.34 27.58
N GLU A 218 -10.75 -20.37 27.92
CA GLU A 218 -11.26 -21.75 27.91
C GLU A 218 -12.29 -22.00 29.03
N ASN A 219 -12.11 -21.35 30.18
CA ASN A 219 -13.05 -21.43 31.30
C ASN A 219 -14.39 -20.73 31.03
N VAL A 220 -14.39 -19.65 30.24
CA VAL A 220 -15.62 -18.97 29.81
C VAL A 220 -16.43 -19.82 28.83
N LYS A 221 -15.77 -20.61 27.97
CA LYS A 221 -16.44 -21.46 26.98
C LYS A 221 -17.17 -22.66 27.59
N ARG A 222 -16.80 -23.10 28.80
CA ARG A 222 -17.37 -24.28 29.47
C ARG A 222 -18.64 -24.02 30.30
N LYS A 223 -19.09 -22.76 30.45
CA LYS A 223 -20.14 -22.40 31.43
C LYS A 223 -21.50 -21.96 30.85
N GLY A 224 -21.82 -22.32 29.61
CA GLY A 224 -23.09 -21.88 28.98
C GLY A 224 -23.86 -22.93 28.19
N THR A 225 -24.57 -23.85 28.87
CA THR A 225 -25.91 -24.32 28.45
C THR A 225 -26.58 -25.19 29.53
N PRO A 226 -27.92 -25.13 29.65
CA PRO A 226 -28.68 -26.37 29.83
C PRO A 226 -29.88 -26.53 28.88
N ALA A 227 -30.22 -27.80 28.64
CA ALA A 227 -31.28 -28.38 27.79
C ALA A 227 -32.67 -28.42 28.51
N LYS A 228 -33.83 -28.94 28.04
CA LYS A 228 -34.19 -30.03 27.08
C LYS A 228 -35.76 -30.13 26.91
N GLY A 229 -36.26 -30.47 25.70
CA GLY A 229 -37.43 -31.34 25.34
C GLY A 229 -38.90 -30.79 25.27
N PRO A 230 -39.89 -31.56 24.71
CA PRO A 230 -39.84 -32.50 23.57
C PRO A 230 -41.12 -32.61 22.64
N VAL A 231 -41.05 -33.45 21.57
CA VAL A 231 -42.12 -34.16 20.78
C VAL A 231 -42.80 -33.48 19.54
N ALA A 232 -42.96 -34.24 18.45
CA ALA A 232 -43.73 -34.00 17.18
C ALA A 232 -44.68 -35.21 16.91
N PRO A 233 -45.51 -35.35 15.83
CA PRO A 233 -45.86 -34.53 14.62
C PRO A 233 -47.43 -34.52 14.34
N PRO A 234 -48.07 -34.36 13.12
CA PRO A 234 -47.62 -34.06 11.74
C PRO A 234 -48.49 -33.06 10.86
N ILE A 235 -47.96 -32.73 9.65
CA ILE A 235 -48.59 -32.23 8.38
C ILE A 235 -49.23 -30.81 8.29
N ALA A 236 -48.64 -29.94 7.43
CA ALA A 236 -49.26 -29.26 6.26
C ALA A 236 -48.35 -28.12 5.72
N ARG A 237 -48.21 -28.00 4.38
CA ARG A 237 -47.57 -26.83 3.69
C ARG A 237 -48.67 -25.81 3.31
N PRO A 238 -48.35 -24.67 2.66
CA PRO A 238 -47.86 -23.39 3.19
C PRO A 238 -48.83 -22.22 2.90
N HIS A 239 -48.88 -21.17 3.73
CA HIS A 239 -49.56 -19.92 3.36
C HIS A 239 -48.69 -18.69 3.59
N LYS A 240 -48.51 -17.91 2.52
CA LYS A 240 -48.04 -16.53 2.52
C LYS A 240 -49.05 -15.69 3.31
N GLY A 241 -48.57 -14.88 4.24
CA GLY A 241 -49.41 -13.92 4.95
C GLY A 241 -48.60 -13.14 5.95
N ALA A 242 -48.63 -11.81 5.82
CA ALA A 242 -47.97 -10.86 6.69
C ALA A 242 -48.30 -11.10 8.17
N SER A 243 -47.28 -11.37 9.00
CA SER A 243 -47.42 -11.28 10.46
C SER A 243 -46.93 -9.91 10.94
N LEU A 244 -47.81 -8.92 10.76
CA LEU A 244 -47.90 -7.74 11.61
C LEU A 244 -48.62 -8.14 12.90
N ALA A 245 -47.98 -8.90 13.79
CA ALA A 245 -48.51 -9.17 15.13
C ALA A 245 -47.43 -9.75 16.03
N ASN A 246 -46.51 -8.91 16.50
CA ASN A 246 -45.76 -9.21 17.72
C ASN A 246 -46.15 -8.16 18.79
N PRO A 247 -47.23 -8.39 19.54
CA PRO A 247 -47.78 -7.42 20.48
C PRO A 247 -46.91 -7.17 21.72
N ASN A 248 -45.81 -7.92 21.90
CA ASN A 248 -44.90 -7.75 23.04
C ASN A 248 -43.64 -6.90 22.75
N LYS A 249 -43.49 -6.35 21.54
CA LYS A 249 -42.44 -5.34 21.29
C LYS A 249 -42.98 -3.95 21.59
N LYS A 250 -42.82 -3.51 22.85
CA LYS A 250 -42.98 -2.11 23.25
C LYS A 250 -42.10 -1.24 22.33
N ALA A 251 -42.73 -0.40 21.52
CA ALA A 251 -42.06 0.61 20.73
C ALA A 251 -41.28 1.55 21.66
N ARG A 252 -40.00 1.77 21.39
CA ARG A 252 -39.19 2.73 22.14
C ARG A 252 -39.72 4.13 21.82
N LYS A 253 -40.22 4.82 22.84
CA LYS A 253 -40.69 6.21 22.75
C LYS A 253 -39.45 7.08 22.58
N TYR A 254 -39.27 7.67 21.39
CA TYR A 254 -38.23 8.68 21.18
C TYR A 254 -38.73 9.99 21.82
N GLN A 255 -37.97 10.52 22.77
CA GLN A 255 -38.12 11.91 23.20
C GLN A 255 -37.42 12.80 22.18
N ALA A 256 -38.07 13.89 21.79
CA ALA A 256 -37.46 14.92 20.97
C ALA A 256 -36.31 15.55 21.77
N ILE A 257 -35.13 15.63 21.13
CA ILE A 257 -33.98 16.35 21.67
C ILE A 257 -34.26 17.83 21.41
N GLU A 258 -34.51 18.59 22.47
CA GLU A 258 -34.53 20.05 22.43
C GLU A 258 -33.07 20.52 22.47
N PHE A 259 -32.67 21.28 21.45
CA PHE A 259 -31.40 21.97 21.41
C PHE A 259 -31.62 23.37 21.99
N GLU A 260 -30.99 23.68 23.11
CA GLU A 260 -30.88 25.06 23.60
C GLU A 260 -30.08 25.85 22.57
N SER A 261 -30.70 26.91 22.02
CA SER A 261 -30.04 27.91 21.20
C SER A 261 -29.15 28.76 22.11
N ASP A 262 -27.84 28.63 21.91
CA ASP A 262 -26.81 29.48 22.46
C ASP A 262 -26.87 30.85 21.75
N ASP A 263 -27.53 31.82 22.38
CA ASP A 263 -27.49 33.24 22.03
C ASP A 263 -26.75 34.00 23.16
N GLU A 264 -25.59 34.56 22.78
CA GLU A 264 -24.65 35.53 23.43
C GLU A 264 -23.26 35.01 23.86
#